data_AF-A0A7C3KT37-F1
#
_entry.id   AF-A0A7C3KT37-F1
#
_cell.length_a   1.000
_cell.length_b   1.000
_cell.length_c   1.000
_cell.angle_alpha   90.00
_cell.angle_beta   90.00
_cell.angle_gamma   90.00
#
_symmetry.space_group_name_H-M   'P 1'
#
loop_
_entity.id
_entity.type
_entity.pdbx_description
1 polymer ?
#
loop_
_entity_poly.entity_id
_entity_poly.type
_entity_poly.pdbx_seq_one_letter_code
_entity_poly.pdbx_strand_id
1 'polypeptide(L)'
;MAPSKIRTAFSLVRQSLRGGNVDYTQGSTPRAVFLLAIPMMLELCLESVFAVVDMFFVGKLGENAIATVGLTESVLTIVYSIAIGLSTGVTAIVA
;
A
#
# COMPACT_ATOMS: atom_id res chain seq x y z
N MET A 1 -28.50 -22.42 -9.75
CA MET A 1 -28.70 -21.51 -8.61
C MET A 1 -27.42 -20.71 -8.41
N ALA A 2 -27.31 -19.54 -9.05
CA ALA A 2 -26.07 -18.76 -9.09
C ALA A 2 -25.82 -18.08 -7.72
N PRO A 3 -24.61 -18.18 -7.14
CA PRO A 3 -24.32 -17.49 -5.89
C PRO A 3 -24.41 -15.97 -6.10
N SER A 4 -25.05 -15.25 -5.18
CA SER A 4 -25.19 -13.80 -5.23
C SER A 4 -23.81 -13.14 -5.31
N LYS A 5 -23.54 -12.38 -6.37
CA LYS A 5 -22.24 -11.71 -6.65
C LYS A 5 -21.66 -10.95 -5.45
N ILE A 6 -22.53 -10.39 -4.60
CA ILE A 6 -22.19 -9.66 -3.37
C ILE A 6 -21.51 -10.53 -2.31
N ARG A 7 -21.96 -11.78 -2.10
CA ARG A 7 -21.32 -12.70 -1.16
C ARG A 7 -19.93 -13.11 -1.62
N THR A 8 -19.75 -13.29 -2.92
CA THR A 8 -18.46 -13.63 -3.52
C THR A 8 -17.47 -12.46 -3.37
N ALA A 9 -17.90 -11.22 -3.64
CA ALA A 9 -17.06 -10.03 -3.45
C ALA A 9 -16.60 -9.88 -1.98
N PHE A 10 -17.51 -10.00 -1.02
CA PHE A 10 -17.16 -9.92 0.40
C PHE A 10 -16.23 -11.06 0.85
N SER A 11 -16.42 -12.26 0.29
CA SER A 11 -15.53 -13.39 0.58
C SER A 11 -14.11 -13.19 0.02
N LEU A 12 -13.96 -12.54 -1.14
CA LEU A 12 -12.66 -12.26 -1.76
C LEU A 12 -11.90 -11.19 -0.98
N VAL A 13 -12.57 -10.12 -0.53
CA VAL A 13 -11.97 -9.12 0.36
C VAL A 13 -11.50 -9.77 1.65
N ARG A 14 -12.35 -10.60 2.27
CA ARG A 14 -12.00 -11.33 3.49
C ARG A 14 -10.85 -12.33 3.26
N GLN A 15 -10.76 -12.94 2.08
CA GLN A 15 -9.66 -13.84 1.70
C GLN A 15 -8.35 -13.06 1.53
N SER A 16 -8.39 -11.89 0.90
CA SER A 16 -7.25 -10.99 0.70
C SER A 16 -6.63 -10.56 2.02
N LEU A 17 -7.47 -10.26 3.02
CA LEU A 17 -7.03 -9.81 4.35
C LEU A 17 -6.63 -10.95 5.30
N ARG A 18 -7.19 -12.15 5.15
CA ARG A 18 -6.88 -13.29 6.04
C ARG A 18 -5.53 -13.95 5.73
N GLY A 19 -5.01 -13.78 4.52
CA GLY A 19 -3.83 -14.48 4.04
C GLY A 19 -4.11 -15.98 3.83
N GLY A 20 -3.66 -16.52 2.71
CA GLY A 20 -3.73 -17.95 2.43
C GLY A 20 -2.59 -18.34 1.48
N ASN A 21 -2.23 -19.63 1.45
CA ASN A 21 -1.25 -20.17 0.51
C ASN A 21 -1.85 -20.30 -0.90
N VAL A 22 -2.17 -19.16 -1.52
CA VAL A 22 -2.58 -19.09 -2.91
C VAL A 22 -1.33 -18.82 -3.74
N ASP A 23 -0.99 -19.75 -4.62
CA ASP A 23 0.04 -19.51 -5.62
C ASP A 23 -0.49 -18.49 -6.65
N TYR A 24 0.06 -17.27 -6.60
CA TYR A 24 -0.34 -16.17 -7.47
C TYR A 24 0.21 -16.30 -8.90
N THR A 25 1.13 -17.26 -9.13
CA THR A 25 1.73 -17.54 -10.44
C THR A 25 0.98 -18.63 -11.22
N GLN A 26 0.27 -19.51 -10.52
CA GLN A 26 -0.48 -20.63 -11.09
C GLN A 26 -1.99 -20.38 -10.94
N GLY A 27 -2.59 -19.65 -11.89
CA GLY A 27 -4.04 -19.39 -11.88
C GLY A 27 -4.49 -18.21 -12.74
N SER A 28 -5.73 -17.74 -12.52
CA SER A 28 -6.29 -16.59 -13.24
C SER A 28 -5.69 -15.26 -12.75
N THR A 29 -4.89 -14.60 -13.59
CA THR A 29 -4.25 -13.30 -13.33
C THR A 29 -5.21 -12.22 -12.77
N PRO A 30 -6.45 -12.07 -13.27
CA PRO A 30 -7.37 -11.04 -12.75
C PRO A 30 -7.73 -11.24 -11.28
N ARG A 31 -7.82 -12.49 -10.83
CA ARG A 31 -8.12 -12.81 -9.43
C ARG A 31 -6.91 -12.57 -8.52
N ALA A 32 -5.71 -12.89 -8.99
CA ALA A 32 -4.47 -12.64 -8.27
C ALA A 32 -4.24 -11.14 -8.08
N VAL A 33 -4.39 -10.34 -9.15
CA VAL A 33 -4.31 -8.88 -9.08
C VAL A 33 -5.32 -8.32 -8.08
N PHE A 34 -6.57 -8.78 -8.09
CA PHE A 34 -7.58 -8.29 -7.14
C PHE A 34 -7.26 -8.66 -5.69
N LEU A 35 -6.71 -9.84 -5.45
CA LEU A 35 -6.36 -10.32 -4.10
C LEU A 35 -5.15 -9.58 -3.51
N LEU A 36 -4.22 -9.13 -4.37
CA LEU A 36 -3.06 -8.32 -3.98
C LEU A 36 -3.35 -6.81 -3.94
N ALA A 37 -4.22 -6.31 -4.82
CA ALA A 37 -4.55 -4.89 -4.89
C ALA A 37 -5.25 -4.38 -3.63
N ILE A 38 -6.11 -5.21 -3.01
CA ILE A 38 -6.82 -4.82 -1.77
C ILE A 38 -5.85 -4.53 -0.62
N PRO A 39 -4.95 -5.44 -0.21
CA PRO A 39 -4.01 -5.16 0.87
C PRO A 39 -3.05 -4.02 0.51
N MET A 40 -2.60 -3.92 -0.75
CA MET A 40 -1.72 -2.82 -1.21
C MET A 40 -2.41 -1.45 -1.12
N MET A 41 -3.68 -1.35 -1.50
CA MET A 41 -4.43 -0.09 -1.33
C MET A 41 -4.64 0.24 0.14
N LEU A 42 -4.89 -0.77 0.98
CA LEU A 42 -5.05 -0.59 2.42
C LEU A 42 -3.74 -0.12 3.06
N GLU A 43 -2.60 -0.65 2.64
CA GLU A 43 -1.25 -0.21 3.03
C GLU A 43 -1.06 1.29 2.73
N LEU A 44 -1.32 1.73 1.49
CA LEU A 44 -1.22 3.14 1.10
C LEU A 44 -2.21 4.04 1.86
N CYS A 45 -3.43 3.55 2.13
CA CYS A 45 -4.39 4.29 2.96
C CYS A 45 -3.86 4.46 4.39
N LEU A 46 -3.32 3.41 5.01
CA LEU A 46 -2.76 3.50 6.35
C LEU A 46 -1.54 4.43 6.41
N GLU A 47 -0.67 4.37 5.39
CA GLU A 47 0.48 5.27 5.26
C GLU A 47 0.05 6.74 5.19
N SER A 48 -0.94 7.07 4.34
CA SER A 48 -1.45 8.44 4.24
C SER A 48 -2.11 8.94 5.53
N VAL A 49 -2.86 8.07 6.23
CA VAL A 49 -3.46 8.42 7.54
C VAL A 49 -2.37 8.64 8.58
N PHE A 50 -1.32 7.79 8.57
CA PHE A 50 -0.17 7.95 9.46
C PHE A 50 0.52 9.31 9.24
N ALA A 51 0.78 9.70 7.99
CA ALA A 51 1.39 10.99 7.68
C ALA A 51 0.55 12.19 8.18
N VAL A 52 -0.78 12.12 8.03
CA VAL A 52 -1.69 13.18 8.53
C VAL A 52 -1.67 13.27 10.05
N VAL A 53 -1.72 12.12 10.73
CA VAL A 53 -1.71 12.06 12.18
C VAL A 53 -0.34 12.52 12.73
N ASP A 54 0.76 12.11 12.11
CA ASP A 54 2.11 12.54 12.47
C ASP A 54 2.24 14.07 12.41
N MET A 55 1.87 14.69 11.28
CA MET A 55 1.86 16.15 11.15
C MET A 55 0.95 16.84 12.16
N PHE A 56 -0.21 16.26 12.49
CA PHE A 56 -1.11 16.81 13.50
C PHE A 56 -0.45 16.86 14.89
N PHE A 57 0.24 15.79 15.30
CA PHE A 57 0.93 15.74 16.59
C PHE A 57 2.19 16.60 16.59
N VAL A 58 2.98 16.57 15.51
CA VAL A 58 4.17 17.42 15.33
C VAL A 58 3.77 18.90 15.38
N GLY A 59 2.63 19.27 14.80
CA GLY A 59 2.14 20.64 14.82
C GLY A 59 1.82 21.20 16.19
N LYS A 60 1.61 20.34 17.20
CA LYS A 60 1.45 20.77 18.60
C LYS A 60 2.76 21.24 19.24
N LEU A 61 3.92 20.93 18.66
CA LEU A 61 5.24 21.32 19.17
C LEU A 61 5.68 22.73 18.70
N GLY A 62 4.93 23.34 17.77
CA GLY A 62 5.17 24.68 17.24
C GLY A 62 5.48 24.69 15.74
N GLU A 63 5.42 25.87 15.11
CA GLU A 63 5.60 26.03 13.65
C GLU A 63 6.93 25.49 13.13
N ASN A 64 8.00 25.65 13.89
CA ASN A 64 9.33 25.16 13.53
C ASN A 64 9.37 23.62 13.40
N ALA A 65 8.56 22.89 14.17
CA ALA A 65 8.51 21.44 14.13
C ALA A 65 7.86 20.93 12.84
N ILE A 66 6.77 21.57 12.40
CA ILE A 66 6.09 21.25 11.13
C ILE A 66 7.02 21.54 9.96
N ALA A 67 7.69 22.70 9.96
CA ALA A 67 8.63 23.08 8.91
C ALA A 67 9.79 22.08 8.81
N THR A 68 10.31 21.61 9.94
CA THR A 68 11.37 20.59 9.98
C THR A 68 10.89 19.26 9.39
N VAL A 69 9.71 18.79 9.80
CA VAL A 69 9.16 17.51 9.30
C VAL A 69 8.85 17.56 7.80
N GLY A 70 8.24 18.65 7.32
CA GLY A 70 7.96 18.81 5.89
C GLY A 70 9.24 18.87 5.02
N LEU A 71 10.30 19.51 5.53
CA LEU A 71 11.61 19.49 4.85
C LEU A 71 12.21 18.09 4.82
N THR A 72 12.14 17.34 5.92
CA THR A 72 12.63 15.96 5.95
C THR A 72 11.81 15.02 5.08
N GLU A 73 10.47 15.14 5.05
CA GLU A 73 9.63 14.35 4.14
C GLU A 73 9.96 14.61 2.67
N SER A 74 10.24 15.87 2.32
CA SER A 74 10.66 16.23 0.96
C SER A 74 11.96 15.53 0.57
N VAL A 75 12.94 15.49 1.47
CA VAL A 75 14.21 14.77 1.26
C VAL A 75 14.00 13.26 1.21
N LEU A 76 13.20 12.72 2.13
CA LEU A 76 12.85 11.30 2.17
C LEU A 76 12.16 10.87 0.87
N THR A 77 11.27 11.68 0.32
CA THR A 77 10.59 11.41 -0.95
C THR A 77 11.59 11.24 -2.10
N ILE A 78 12.63 12.07 -2.17
CA ILE A 78 13.69 11.95 -3.19
C ILE A 78 14.43 10.62 -3.03
N VAL A 79 14.83 10.28 -1.79
CA VAL A 79 15.54 9.03 -1.50
C VAL A 79 14.66 7.81 -1.82
N TYR A 80 13.40 7.83 -1.39
CA TYR A 80 12.43 6.77 -1.68
C TYR A 80 12.16 6.61 -3.18
N SER A 81 12.06 7.72 -3.92
CA SER A 81 11.86 7.67 -5.37
C SER A 81 13.00 6.93 -6.08
N ILE A 82 14.25 7.15 -5.66
CA ILE A 82 15.41 6.43 -6.19
C ILE A 82 15.35 4.95 -5.79
N ALA A 83 15.04 4.66 -4.52
CA ALA A 83 14.96 3.30 -4.02
C ALA A 83 13.88 2.47 -4.74
N ILE A 84 12.68 3.02 -4.89
CA ILE A 84 11.55 2.39 -5.59
C ILE A 84 11.88 2.24 -7.09
N GLY A 85 12.48 3.25 -7.71
CA GLY A 85 12.91 3.18 -9.11
C GLY A 85 13.92 2.05 -9.35
N LEU A 86 14.93 1.93 -8.48
CA LEU A 86 15.91 0.86 -8.54
C LEU A 86 15.28 -0.51 -8.26
N SER A 87 14.44 -0.62 -7.22
CA SER A 87 13.74 -1.87 -6.90
C SER A 87 12.89 -2.34 -8.06
N THR A 88 12.12 -1.44 -8.68
CA THR A 88 11.24 -1.76 -9.81
C THR A 88 12.06 -2.18 -11.03
N GLY A 89 13.18 -1.49 -11.30
CA GLY A 89 14.09 -1.82 -12.39
C GLY A 89 14.74 -3.20 -12.23
N VAL A 90 15.21 -3.54 -11.03
CA VAL A 90 15.77 -4.87 -10.74
C VAL A 90 14.71 -5.96 -10.86
N THR A 91 13.51 -5.75 -10.31
CA THR A 91 12.40 -6.71 -10.45
C THR A 91 12.08 -6.98 -11.92
N ALA A 92 12.08 -5.95 -12.79
CA ALA A 92 11.82 -6.11 -14.22
C ALA A 92 12.89 -6.90 -14.99
N ILE A 93 14.13 -7.00 -14.48
CA ILE A 93 15.21 -7.77 -15.11
C ILE A 93 15.12 -9.27 -14.75
N VAL A 94 14.64 -9.58 -13.53
CA VAL A 94 14.62 -10.94 -13.00
C VAL A 94 13.28 -11.66 -13.22
N ALA A 95 12.17 -10.92 -13.23
CA ALA A 95 10.83 -11.44 -13.50
C ALA A 95 10.62 -11.74 -14.98
#